data_AF-A0A7L8V1B0-F1
#
_entry.id   AF-A0A7L8V1B0-F1
#
_cell.length_a   1.000
_cell.length_b   1.000
_cell.length_c   1.000
_cell.angle_alpha   90.00
_cell.angle_beta   90.00
_cell.angle_gamma   90.00
#
_symmetry.space_group_name_H-M   'P 1'
#
loop_
_entity.id
_entity.type
_entity.pdbx_description
1 polymer ?
#
loop_
_entity_poly.entity_id
_entity_poly.type
_entity_poly.pdbx_seq_one_letter_code
_entity_poly.pdbx_strand_id
1 'polypeptide(L)'
;MFKILRKALLVLAISSLAGLASADTISADNSYRDTSLTNPDQHPLNFNHSKQLVLKDKDNHQRATDAHIQLSYSEKPSAKRAARLEYNPVGWHNYRFKYEKSNGKISKAWLFNRGHLVGYQFSGLNDEARNLVPETAYLNAGALKSTNASNKKSMLYYENHLATWLKANKGYRLDYQVTPLYRNDELLPRQIRLAYVGYKESGKKVTINLHSYREEKGNDETTVVYLDNDSPNAIISYSTGTARNTLNKEKTLKEEKEAADKASSEAVASAEKASHEASESLSRELAHSESRAKEAADTAVQQQAQTYVTPDPSPSSAADGNINNTGAYKWAIQDGFNWQTRKGHSTRIAPGGALPAGYHWQVQ
;
A
#
# COMPACT_ATOMS: atom_id res chain seq x y z
N MET A 1 -69.00 -50.73 44.78
CA MET A 1 -68.47 -50.22 46.08
C MET A 1 -66.94 -50.21 45.98
N PHE A 2 -66.34 -49.11 45.56
CA PHE A 2 -65.75 -48.04 46.40
C PHE A 2 -64.47 -48.44 47.15
N LYS A 3 -63.35 -47.83 46.75
CA LYS A 3 -62.20 -47.30 47.56
C LYS A 3 -61.12 -46.84 46.56
N ILE A 4 -61.22 -45.65 45.97
CA ILE A 4 -60.62 -44.38 46.44
C ILE A 4 -59.25 -44.57 47.11
N LEU A 5 -58.18 -44.31 46.36
CA LEU A 5 -56.89 -43.88 46.91
C LEU A 5 -56.56 -42.51 46.30
N ARG A 6 -56.75 -41.46 47.09
CA ARG A 6 -56.30 -40.10 46.76
C ARG A 6 -54.80 -40.03 47.03
N LYS A 7 -53.99 -39.78 46.01
CA LYS A 7 -52.67 -39.17 46.18
C LYS A 7 -52.71 -37.79 45.52
N ALA A 8 -52.60 -36.77 46.35
CA ALA A 8 -52.39 -35.40 45.92
C ALA A 8 -51.05 -35.31 45.20
N LEU A 9 -51.07 -34.90 43.94
CA LEU A 9 -49.87 -34.46 43.23
C LEU A 9 -49.97 -32.95 43.07
N LEU A 10 -49.11 -32.26 43.79
CA LEU A 10 -48.89 -30.82 43.76
C LEU A 10 -48.37 -30.47 42.35
N VAL A 11 -49.22 -29.87 41.51
CA VAL A 11 -48.78 -29.32 40.22
C VAL A 11 -48.09 -28.00 40.53
N LEU A 12 -46.76 -28.03 40.56
CA LEU A 12 -45.93 -26.83 40.56
C LEU A 12 -46.07 -26.19 39.18
N ALA A 13 -46.82 -25.09 39.09
CA ALA A 13 -46.86 -24.26 37.90
C ALA A 13 -45.48 -23.58 37.75
N ILE A 14 -44.57 -24.22 37.04
CA ILE A 14 -43.35 -23.57 36.57
C ILE A 14 -43.77 -22.74 35.36
N SER A 15 -44.06 -21.46 35.62
CA SER A 15 -44.12 -20.43 34.61
C SER A 15 -42.72 -20.31 33.97
N SER A 16 -42.49 -21.05 32.90
CA SER A 16 -41.36 -20.83 32.00
C SER A 16 -41.60 -19.50 31.28
N LEU A 17 -41.08 -18.42 31.86
CA LEU A 17 -40.71 -17.25 31.07
C LEU A 17 -39.70 -17.75 30.03
N ALA A 18 -40.18 -17.99 28.81
CA ALA A 18 -39.32 -18.09 27.65
C ALA A 18 -38.67 -16.72 27.48
N GLY A 19 -37.44 -16.58 28.01
CA GLY A 19 -36.57 -15.50 27.65
C GLY A 19 -36.38 -15.55 26.14
N LEU A 20 -36.98 -14.59 25.44
CA LEU A 20 -36.56 -14.20 24.10
C LEU A 20 -35.08 -13.87 24.21
N ALA A 21 -34.23 -14.81 23.80
CA ALA A 21 -32.84 -14.51 23.53
C ALA A 21 -32.87 -13.49 22.38
N SER A 22 -32.68 -12.21 22.73
CA SER A 22 -32.32 -11.20 21.77
C SER A 22 -31.15 -11.76 20.96
N ALA A 23 -31.37 -11.97 19.66
CA ALA A 23 -30.28 -12.24 18.76
C ALA A 23 -29.39 -10.99 18.81
N ASP A 24 -28.32 -11.03 19.60
CA ASP A 24 -27.33 -9.98 19.64
C ASP A 24 -26.87 -9.77 18.20
N THR A 25 -27.31 -8.67 17.60
CA THR A 25 -26.83 -8.23 16.30
C THR A 25 -25.36 -7.90 16.50
N ILE A 26 -24.49 -8.84 16.11
CA ILE A 26 -23.06 -8.59 16.01
C ILE A 26 -22.92 -7.46 14.99
N SER A 27 -22.62 -6.25 15.47
CA SER A 27 -22.34 -5.11 14.59
C SER A 27 -21.09 -5.44 13.77
N ALA A 28 -21.13 -5.11 12.49
CA ALA A 28 -19.97 -5.28 11.62
C ALA A 28 -18.79 -4.42 12.12
N ASP A 29 -17.60 -5.00 12.14
CA ASP A 29 -16.35 -4.29 12.40
C ASP A 29 -15.79 -3.73 11.09
N ASN A 30 -16.12 -2.49 10.74
CA ASN A 30 -15.69 -1.93 9.44
C ASN A 30 -14.19 -1.64 9.33
N SER A 31 -13.37 -1.90 10.36
CA SER A 31 -11.92 -1.62 10.35
C SER A 31 -11.15 -2.39 9.29
N TYR A 32 -11.70 -3.49 8.76
CA TYR A 32 -11.08 -4.25 7.68
C TYR A 32 -11.32 -3.65 6.29
N ARG A 33 -12.28 -2.73 6.10
CA ARG A 33 -12.64 -2.26 4.75
C ARG A 33 -11.62 -1.26 4.22
N ASP A 34 -11.03 -1.56 3.06
CA ASP A 34 -10.19 -0.60 2.33
C ASP A 34 -11.05 0.12 1.27
N THR A 35 -11.48 1.34 1.59
CA THR A 35 -12.32 2.15 0.69
C THR A 35 -11.56 2.76 -0.48
N SER A 36 -10.23 2.62 -0.53
CA SER A 36 -9.41 3.07 -1.66
C SER A 36 -9.38 2.09 -2.83
N LEU A 37 -9.89 0.87 -2.63
CA LEU A 37 -9.89 -0.17 -3.67
C LEU A 37 -10.97 0.07 -4.71
N THR A 38 -10.69 -0.34 -5.95
CA THR A 38 -11.71 -0.38 -7.01
C THR A 38 -12.82 -1.33 -6.56
N ASN A 39 -14.03 -0.80 -6.44
CA ASN A 39 -15.18 -1.54 -5.94
C ASN A 39 -16.29 -1.51 -7.00
N PRO A 40 -16.31 -2.49 -7.92
CA PRO A 40 -17.35 -2.62 -8.93
C PRO A 40 -18.74 -2.68 -8.29
N ASP A 41 -19.75 -2.27 -9.05
CA ASP A 41 -21.11 -2.23 -8.56
C ASP A 41 -21.59 -3.60 -8.05
N GLN A 42 -22.42 -3.57 -7.01
CA GLN A 42 -22.88 -4.75 -6.28
C GLN A 42 -24.40 -4.80 -6.34
N HIS A 43 -24.94 -5.79 -7.05
CA HIS A 43 -26.37 -6.05 -7.15
C HIS A 43 -26.56 -7.55 -7.43
N PRO A 44 -27.61 -8.21 -6.90
CA PRO A 44 -27.91 -9.60 -7.23
C PRO A 44 -28.31 -9.75 -8.70
N LEU A 45 -28.20 -10.97 -9.26
CA LEU A 45 -28.74 -11.23 -10.60
C LEU A 45 -30.27 -11.12 -10.57
N ASN A 46 -30.85 -10.79 -11.73
CA ASN A 46 -32.28 -10.96 -11.93
C ASN A 46 -32.68 -12.39 -11.59
N PHE A 47 -33.69 -12.55 -10.72
CA PHE A 47 -34.16 -13.84 -10.28
C PHE A 47 -34.57 -14.73 -11.45
N ASN A 48 -34.11 -15.97 -11.43
CA ASN A 48 -34.43 -16.99 -12.41
C ASN A 48 -34.62 -18.33 -11.71
N HIS A 49 -35.56 -19.16 -12.17
CA HIS A 49 -35.77 -20.50 -11.63
C HIS A 49 -34.67 -21.51 -12.02
N SER A 50 -33.82 -21.16 -12.98
CA SER A 50 -32.69 -21.96 -13.45
C SER A 50 -31.34 -21.38 -13.04
N LYS A 51 -30.31 -22.24 -12.96
CA LYS A 51 -28.94 -21.85 -12.65
C LYS A 51 -28.46 -20.75 -13.61
N GLN A 52 -27.92 -19.68 -13.06
CA GLN A 52 -27.19 -18.64 -13.77
C GLN A 52 -25.77 -18.61 -13.26
N LEU A 53 -24.81 -18.46 -14.17
CA LEU A 53 -23.40 -18.28 -13.86
C LEU A 53 -22.86 -17.23 -14.84
N VAL A 54 -22.54 -16.06 -14.32
CA VAL A 54 -22.06 -14.91 -15.08
C VAL A 54 -20.64 -14.63 -14.63
N LEU A 55 -19.71 -14.63 -15.58
CA LEU A 55 -18.30 -14.30 -15.35
C LEU A 55 -17.97 -13.10 -16.21
N LYS A 56 -17.53 -12.00 -15.59
CA LYS A 56 -17.11 -10.83 -16.36
C LYS A 56 -15.79 -11.11 -17.08
N ASP A 57 -15.61 -10.39 -18.17
CA ASP A 57 -14.35 -10.43 -18.90
C ASP A 57 -13.19 -9.94 -18.02
N LYS A 58 -12.00 -10.46 -18.33
CA LYS A 58 -10.78 -9.98 -17.69
C LYS A 58 -10.55 -8.51 -18.08
N ASP A 59 -9.96 -7.75 -17.18
CA ASP A 59 -9.61 -6.37 -17.48
C ASP A 59 -8.35 -6.25 -18.38
N ASN A 60 -7.91 -5.02 -18.63
CA ASN A 60 -6.74 -4.73 -19.46
C ASN A 60 -5.42 -5.28 -18.89
N HIS A 61 -5.38 -5.62 -17.59
CA HIS A 61 -4.26 -6.28 -16.93
C HIS A 61 -4.41 -7.81 -16.91
N GLN A 62 -5.40 -8.34 -17.62
CA GLN A 62 -5.76 -9.76 -17.64
C GLN A 62 -6.13 -10.31 -16.25
N ARG A 63 -6.67 -9.46 -15.37
CA ARG A 63 -7.17 -9.84 -14.04
C ARG A 63 -8.62 -10.28 -14.13
N ALA A 64 -9.01 -11.28 -13.33
CA ALA A 64 -10.43 -11.61 -13.15
C ALA A 64 -11.13 -10.44 -12.44
N THR A 65 -12.38 -10.15 -12.79
CA THR A 65 -13.05 -8.91 -12.36
C THR A 65 -14.33 -9.14 -11.56
N ASP A 66 -15.09 -10.19 -11.86
CA ASP A 66 -16.32 -10.53 -11.14
C ASP A 66 -16.81 -11.94 -11.53
N ALA A 67 -17.30 -12.70 -10.55
CA ALA A 67 -17.97 -13.98 -10.77
C ALA A 67 -19.27 -14.02 -9.96
N HIS A 68 -20.38 -14.35 -10.62
CA HIS A 68 -21.71 -14.26 -10.04
C HIS A 68 -22.52 -15.50 -10.38
N ILE A 69 -23.14 -16.11 -9.36
CA ILE A 69 -23.93 -17.31 -9.53
C ILE A 69 -25.29 -17.18 -8.86
N GLN A 70 -26.32 -17.70 -9.50
CA GLN A 70 -27.61 -17.98 -8.87
C GLN A 70 -27.93 -19.47 -9.05
N LEU A 71 -28.14 -20.21 -7.97
CA LEU A 71 -28.37 -21.66 -8.02
C LEU A 71 -29.22 -22.19 -6.86
N SER A 72 -29.93 -23.29 -7.09
CA SER A 72 -30.51 -24.12 -6.04
C SER A 72 -29.57 -25.25 -5.62
N TYR A 73 -29.89 -25.94 -4.52
CA TYR A 73 -29.07 -27.05 -4.02
C TYR A 73 -28.91 -28.19 -5.04
N SER A 74 -29.95 -28.49 -5.83
CA SER A 74 -29.93 -29.58 -6.83
C SER A 74 -29.10 -29.26 -8.07
N GLU A 75 -28.74 -27.98 -8.28
CA GLU A 75 -27.97 -27.52 -9.43
C GLU A 75 -26.46 -27.41 -9.15
N LYS A 76 -26.04 -27.80 -7.94
CA LYS A 76 -24.62 -27.97 -7.61
C LYS A 76 -23.98 -29.01 -8.54
N PRO A 77 -22.69 -28.85 -8.89
CA PRO A 77 -22.00 -29.81 -9.74
C PRO A 77 -21.93 -31.20 -9.09
N SER A 78 -22.17 -32.23 -9.91
CA SER A 78 -22.01 -33.64 -9.54
C SER A 78 -20.65 -34.21 -9.94
N ALA A 79 -19.99 -33.60 -10.94
CA ALA A 79 -18.67 -34.02 -11.38
C ALA A 79 -17.63 -33.85 -10.27
N LYS A 80 -16.67 -34.78 -10.22
CA LYS A 80 -15.52 -34.67 -9.31
C LYS A 80 -14.61 -33.51 -9.77
N ARG A 81 -14.24 -32.64 -8.84
CA ARG A 81 -13.26 -31.57 -9.07
C ARG A 81 -11.95 -32.14 -9.60
N ALA A 82 -11.31 -31.42 -10.51
CA ALA A 82 -9.95 -31.76 -10.93
C ALA A 82 -9.03 -31.82 -9.70
N ALA A 83 -8.13 -32.81 -9.68
CA ALA A 83 -7.20 -32.99 -8.57
C ALA A 83 -6.26 -31.77 -8.42
N ARG A 84 -5.97 -31.09 -9.53
CA ARG A 84 -5.12 -29.91 -9.62
C ARG A 84 -5.66 -28.96 -10.67
N LEU A 85 -5.58 -27.67 -10.40
CA LEU A 85 -5.80 -26.60 -11.38
C LEU A 85 -4.48 -26.28 -12.08
N GLU A 86 -4.52 -26.00 -13.37
CA GLU A 86 -3.38 -25.75 -14.24
C GLU A 86 -3.21 -24.29 -14.63
N TYR A 87 -4.31 -23.53 -14.73
CA TYR A 87 -4.29 -22.13 -15.12
C TYR A 87 -3.60 -21.27 -14.06
N ASN A 88 -2.60 -20.50 -14.47
CA ASN A 88 -1.93 -19.53 -13.62
C ASN A 88 -2.54 -18.15 -13.87
N PRO A 89 -3.29 -17.57 -12.91
CA PRO A 89 -3.77 -16.22 -13.05
C PRO A 89 -2.61 -15.22 -13.07
N VAL A 90 -2.87 -14.00 -13.53
CA VAL A 90 -1.86 -12.94 -13.57
C VAL A 90 -1.27 -12.69 -12.16
N GLY A 91 0.04 -12.41 -12.11
CA GLY A 91 0.76 -12.27 -10.84
C GLY A 91 0.98 -13.60 -10.09
N TRP A 92 0.71 -14.75 -10.70
CA TRP A 92 0.95 -16.04 -10.06
C TRP A 92 2.44 -16.32 -9.83
N HIS A 93 2.81 -16.55 -8.57
CA HIS A 93 4.11 -17.09 -8.15
C HIS A 93 3.90 -18.24 -7.18
N ASN A 94 4.69 -19.30 -7.31
CA ASN A 94 4.53 -20.48 -6.47
C ASN A 94 5.56 -20.49 -5.33
N TYR A 95 5.14 -20.13 -4.13
CA TYR A 95 6.01 -20.03 -2.95
C TYR A 95 5.72 -21.09 -1.91
N ARG A 96 6.77 -21.76 -1.41
CA ARG A 96 6.67 -22.68 -0.28
C ARG A 96 7.38 -22.12 0.95
N PHE A 97 6.63 -21.39 1.76
CA PHE A 97 7.15 -20.56 2.85
C PHE A 97 7.14 -21.27 4.19
N LYS A 98 8.11 -20.90 5.04
CA LYS A 98 8.20 -21.36 6.41
C LYS A 98 7.12 -20.67 7.26
N TYR A 99 6.65 -21.37 8.28
CA TYR A 99 5.81 -20.81 9.33
C TYR A 99 6.06 -21.55 10.64
N GLU A 100 5.78 -20.90 11.75
CA GLU A 100 5.85 -21.48 13.09
C GLU A 100 4.48 -22.07 13.47
N LYS A 101 4.47 -23.33 13.92
CA LYS A 101 3.27 -23.96 14.47
C LYS A 101 3.05 -23.49 15.92
N SER A 102 1.85 -23.72 16.45
CA SER A 102 1.53 -23.41 17.86
C SER A 102 2.45 -24.08 18.89
N ASN A 103 3.14 -25.16 18.52
CA ASN A 103 4.12 -25.86 19.36
C ASN A 103 5.58 -25.40 19.14
N GLY A 104 5.79 -24.25 18.49
CA GLY A 104 7.11 -23.68 18.20
C GLY A 104 7.88 -24.35 17.07
N LYS A 105 7.39 -25.45 16.48
CA LYS A 105 8.08 -26.13 15.38
C LYS A 105 7.91 -25.38 14.06
N ILE A 106 9.00 -25.22 13.32
CA ILE A 106 8.97 -24.67 11.98
C ILE A 106 8.50 -25.72 10.97
N SER A 107 7.58 -25.34 10.11
CA SER A 107 7.12 -26.16 8.98
C SER A 107 7.05 -25.32 7.70
N LYS A 108 6.61 -25.92 6.59
CA LYS A 108 6.49 -25.23 5.29
C LYS A 108 5.12 -25.48 4.68
N ALA A 109 4.53 -24.44 4.11
CA ALA A 109 3.29 -24.52 3.36
C ALA A 109 3.34 -23.66 2.10
N TRP A 110 2.47 -23.96 1.14
CA TRP A 110 2.31 -23.13 -0.05
C TRP A 110 1.61 -21.84 0.34
N LEU A 111 2.14 -20.69 -0.11
CA LEU A 111 1.55 -19.39 0.20
C LEU A 111 0.27 -19.17 -0.61
N PHE A 112 0.34 -19.36 -1.93
CA PHE A 112 -0.75 -19.07 -2.84
C PHE A 112 -1.46 -20.33 -3.32
N ASN A 113 -2.77 -20.22 -3.46
CA ASN A 113 -3.63 -21.12 -4.19
C ASN A 113 -4.11 -20.41 -5.47
N ARG A 114 -4.40 -21.19 -6.51
CA ARG A 114 -5.28 -20.75 -7.60
C ARG A 114 -6.69 -20.72 -7.02
N GLY A 115 -7.02 -19.62 -6.36
CA GLY A 115 -8.24 -19.45 -5.58
C GLY A 115 -9.42 -19.18 -6.49
N HIS A 116 -10.54 -19.85 -6.21
CA HIS A 116 -11.79 -19.65 -6.94
C HIS A 116 -12.48 -18.39 -6.41
N LEU A 117 -12.98 -17.53 -7.30
CA LEU A 117 -13.93 -16.49 -6.89
C LEU A 117 -15.23 -17.17 -6.40
N VAL A 118 -15.98 -17.80 -7.30
CA VAL A 118 -17.07 -18.70 -6.93
C VAL A 118 -16.54 -20.13 -6.82
N GLY A 119 -16.50 -20.66 -5.60
CA GLY A 119 -15.97 -21.99 -5.28
C GLY A 119 -16.56 -23.12 -6.12
N TYR A 120 -15.73 -24.14 -6.37
CA TYR A 120 -16.10 -25.29 -7.20
C TYR A 120 -17.42 -25.91 -6.79
N GLN A 121 -17.72 -26.00 -5.48
CA GLN A 121 -18.95 -26.62 -5.00
C GLN A 121 -20.24 -25.92 -5.48
N PHE A 122 -20.14 -24.69 -5.99
CA PHE A 122 -21.26 -23.97 -6.59
C PHE A 122 -21.10 -23.89 -8.12
N SER A 123 -19.93 -23.46 -8.58
CA SER A 123 -19.69 -23.17 -9.99
C SER A 123 -19.51 -24.44 -10.83
N GLY A 124 -18.74 -25.40 -10.32
CA GLY A 124 -18.26 -26.58 -11.07
C GLY A 124 -17.07 -26.29 -11.99
N LEU A 125 -16.49 -25.09 -11.90
CA LEU A 125 -15.40 -24.65 -12.77
C LEU A 125 -14.04 -25.11 -12.23
N ASN A 126 -13.17 -25.61 -13.10
CA ASN A 126 -11.77 -25.90 -12.75
C ASN A 126 -10.86 -24.73 -13.18
N ASP A 127 -10.42 -24.73 -14.44
CA ASP A 127 -9.41 -23.79 -14.98
C ASP A 127 -10.00 -22.61 -15.77
N GLU A 128 -11.15 -22.10 -15.31
CA GLU A 128 -11.76 -20.91 -15.90
C GLU A 128 -11.04 -19.64 -15.39
N ALA A 129 -10.31 -19.00 -16.31
CA ALA A 129 -9.47 -17.84 -16.04
C ALA A 129 -10.22 -16.66 -15.40
N ARG A 130 -11.51 -16.46 -15.71
CA ARG A 130 -12.35 -15.40 -15.14
C ARG A 130 -12.82 -15.70 -13.72
N ASN A 131 -12.60 -16.92 -13.22
CA ASN A 131 -13.00 -17.37 -11.89
C ASN A 131 -11.79 -17.72 -11.00
N LEU A 132 -10.57 -17.33 -11.40
CA LEU A 132 -9.33 -17.66 -10.67
C LEU A 132 -8.47 -16.42 -10.42
N VAL A 133 -8.02 -16.27 -9.17
CA VAL A 133 -7.03 -15.26 -8.75
C VAL A 133 -5.97 -15.90 -7.84
N PRO A 134 -4.77 -15.32 -7.68
CA PRO A 134 -3.86 -15.74 -6.63
C PRO A 134 -4.44 -15.37 -5.26
N GLU A 135 -4.84 -16.37 -4.49
CA GLU A 135 -5.33 -16.19 -3.11
C GLU A 135 -4.33 -16.80 -2.14
N THR A 136 -4.08 -16.15 -1.00
CA THR A 136 -3.31 -16.81 0.05
C THR A 136 -4.04 -18.06 0.56
N ALA A 137 -3.31 -19.08 1.02
CA ALA A 137 -3.90 -20.24 1.67
C ALA A 137 -4.74 -19.84 2.90
N TYR A 138 -4.34 -18.75 3.57
CA TYR A 138 -5.07 -18.20 4.71
C TYR A 138 -6.43 -17.60 4.31
N LEU A 139 -6.50 -16.82 3.24
CA LEU A 139 -7.76 -16.33 2.67
C LEU A 139 -8.61 -17.49 2.14
N ASN A 140 -8.04 -18.34 1.29
CA ASN A 140 -8.80 -19.38 0.60
C ASN A 140 -9.34 -20.45 1.57
N ALA A 141 -8.51 -20.93 2.51
CA ALA A 141 -8.80 -22.09 3.35
C ALA A 141 -8.82 -21.81 4.86
N GLY A 142 -8.55 -20.57 5.29
CA GLY A 142 -8.57 -20.18 6.70
C GLY A 142 -7.32 -20.56 7.48
N ALA A 143 -6.33 -21.18 6.85
CA ALA A 143 -5.11 -21.65 7.51
C ALA A 143 -3.92 -21.67 6.55
N LEU A 144 -2.71 -21.53 7.09
CA LEU A 144 -1.48 -21.68 6.31
C LEU A 144 -1.31 -23.09 5.73
N LYS A 145 -1.79 -24.10 6.46
CA LYS A 145 -1.76 -25.51 6.04
C LYS A 145 -3.08 -26.18 6.39
N SER A 146 -3.55 -27.05 5.49
CA SER A 146 -4.86 -27.72 5.60
C SER A 146 -5.99 -26.69 5.54
N THR A 147 -7.02 -26.82 6.36
CA THR A 147 -8.22 -25.97 6.32
C THR A 147 -8.64 -25.60 7.74
N ASN A 148 -9.20 -24.41 7.91
CA ASN A 148 -9.90 -23.98 9.11
C ASN A 148 -11.23 -23.32 8.72
N ALA A 149 -12.29 -24.13 8.64
CA ALA A 149 -13.61 -23.68 8.25
C ALA A 149 -14.30 -22.77 9.27
N SER A 150 -13.73 -22.59 10.47
CA SER A 150 -14.23 -21.67 11.50
C SER A 150 -13.59 -20.27 11.38
N ASN A 151 -12.60 -20.09 10.49
CA ASN A 151 -11.95 -18.80 10.32
C ASN A 151 -12.81 -17.84 9.49
N LYS A 152 -13.48 -16.91 10.17
CA LYS A 152 -14.32 -15.84 9.57
C LYS A 152 -13.56 -14.87 8.65
N LYS A 153 -12.22 -14.95 8.58
CA LYS A 153 -11.40 -14.19 7.63
C LYS A 153 -11.16 -14.95 6.31
N SER A 154 -11.85 -16.07 6.06
CA SER A 154 -11.58 -16.94 4.91
C SER A 154 -12.81 -17.24 4.06
N MET A 155 -12.60 -17.41 2.76
CA MET A 155 -13.62 -17.80 1.78
C MET A 155 -14.34 -19.09 2.21
N LEU A 156 -13.57 -20.09 2.63
CA LEU A 156 -14.07 -21.40 3.06
C LEU A 156 -15.14 -21.31 4.17
N TYR A 157 -15.02 -20.37 5.10
CA TYR A 157 -16.04 -20.16 6.14
C TYR A 157 -17.39 -19.85 5.48
N TYR A 158 -17.45 -18.81 4.66
CA TYR A 158 -18.70 -18.33 4.07
C TYR A 158 -19.27 -19.35 3.10
N GLU A 159 -18.46 -19.91 2.22
CA GLU A 159 -18.94 -20.88 1.23
C GLU A 159 -19.52 -22.15 1.88
N ASN A 160 -18.92 -22.66 2.95
CA ASN A 160 -19.46 -23.83 3.66
C ASN A 160 -20.78 -23.52 4.36
N HIS A 161 -20.91 -22.33 4.96
CA HIS A 161 -22.15 -21.93 5.62
C HIS A 161 -23.26 -21.62 4.61
N LEU A 162 -22.95 -20.99 3.47
CA LEU A 162 -23.88 -20.81 2.35
C LEU A 162 -24.34 -22.15 1.77
N ALA A 163 -23.43 -23.10 1.58
CA ALA A 163 -23.78 -24.43 1.11
C ALA A 163 -24.68 -25.18 2.11
N THR A 164 -24.44 -24.99 3.41
CA THR A 164 -25.27 -25.54 4.49
C THR A 164 -26.66 -24.90 4.49
N TRP A 165 -26.73 -23.58 4.37
CA TRP A 165 -27.99 -22.85 4.25
C TRP A 165 -28.80 -23.33 3.03
N LEU A 166 -28.16 -23.46 1.87
CA LEU A 166 -28.81 -23.92 0.64
C LEU A 166 -29.31 -25.37 0.77
N LYS A 167 -28.57 -26.23 1.49
CA LYS A 167 -28.99 -27.61 1.78
C LYS A 167 -30.22 -27.68 2.70
N ALA A 168 -30.27 -26.82 3.72
CA ALA A 168 -31.37 -26.77 4.68
C ALA A 168 -32.66 -26.19 4.07
N ASN A 169 -32.52 -25.27 3.12
CA ASN A 169 -33.63 -24.58 2.47
C ASN A 169 -33.91 -25.16 1.08
N LYS A 170 -34.47 -26.38 1.03
CA LYS A 170 -34.83 -27.03 -0.24
C LYS A 170 -35.84 -26.17 -1.02
N GLY A 171 -35.64 -26.05 -2.34
CA GLY A 171 -36.44 -25.19 -3.21
C GLY A 171 -36.04 -23.71 -3.21
N TYR A 172 -35.17 -23.29 -2.29
CA TYR A 172 -34.64 -21.93 -2.29
C TYR A 172 -33.44 -21.85 -3.23
N ARG A 173 -33.12 -20.62 -3.64
CA ARG A 173 -31.97 -20.30 -4.47
C ARG A 173 -31.03 -19.37 -3.71
N LEU A 174 -29.74 -19.56 -3.90
CA LEU A 174 -28.70 -18.64 -3.46
C LEU A 174 -28.31 -17.78 -4.67
N ASP A 175 -28.25 -16.46 -4.47
CA ASP A 175 -27.54 -15.54 -5.35
C ASP A 175 -26.25 -15.11 -4.64
N TYR A 176 -25.12 -15.26 -5.31
CA TYR A 176 -23.78 -15.09 -4.74
C TYR A 176 -22.83 -14.46 -5.75
N GLN A 177 -22.40 -13.23 -5.46
CA GLN A 177 -21.42 -12.48 -6.24
C GLN A 177 -20.09 -12.42 -5.50
N VAL A 178 -18.99 -12.68 -6.21
CA VAL A 178 -17.64 -12.63 -5.68
C VAL A 178 -16.79 -11.72 -6.56
N THR A 179 -16.29 -10.65 -5.95
CA THR A 179 -15.62 -9.56 -6.65
C THR A 179 -14.22 -9.35 -6.06
N PRO A 180 -13.14 -9.62 -6.82
CA PRO A 180 -11.79 -9.26 -6.41
C PRO A 180 -11.59 -7.73 -6.47
N LEU A 181 -11.05 -7.17 -5.40
CA LEU A 181 -10.84 -5.73 -5.24
C LEU A 181 -9.34 -5.41 -5.35
N TYR A 182 -8.99 -4.64 -6.38
CA TYR A 182 -7.63 -4.24 -6.69
C TYR A 182 -7.37 -2.79 -6.32
N ARG A 183 -6.10 -2.45 -6.09
CA ARG A 183 -5.64 -1.07 -6.04
C ARG A 183 -4.93 -0.74 -7.33
N ASN A 184 -5.46 0.22 -8.10
CA ASN A 184 -4.87 0.67 -9.36
C ASN A 184 -4.52 -0.54 -10.26
N ASP A 185 -3.25 -0.62 -10.69
CA ASP A 185 -2.71 -1.63 -11.59
C ASP A 185 -2.10 -2.85 -10.86
N GLU A 186 -2.39 -3.02 -9.56
CA GLU A 186 -1.90 -4.18 -8.81
C GLU A 186 -2.41 -5.50 -9.40
N LEU A 187 -1.53 -6.48 -9.59
CA LEU A 187 -1.88 -7.75 -10.23
C LEU A 187 -2.69 -8.67 -9.31
N LEU A 188 -2.47 -8.59 -8.00
CA LEU A 188 -3.20 -9.36 -6.99
C LEU A 188 -4.30 -8.50 -6.37
N PRO A 189 -5.49 -9.08 -6.10
CA PRO A 189 -6.49 -8.36 -5.33
C PRO A 189 -6.01 -8.20 -3.89
N ARG A 190 -6.25 -7.02 -3.31
CA ARG A 190 -6.03 -6.74 -1.89
C ARG A 190 -7.09 -7.38 -1.02
N GLN A 191 -8.34 -7.36 -1.51
CA GLN A 191 -9.49 -7.93 -0.84
C GLN A 191 -10.37 -8.70 -1.82
N ILE A 192 -11.16 -9.64 -1.29
CA ILE A 192 -12.28 -10.26 -1.99
C ILE A 192 -13.56 -9.81 -1.30
N ARG A 193 -14.51 -9.30 -2.07
CA ARG A 193 -15.87 -9.02 -1.61
C ARG A 193 -16.77 -10.19 -1.94
N LEU A 194 -17.51 -10.66 -0.96
CA LEU A 194 -18.59 -11.63 -1.07
C LEU A 194 -19.90 -10.87 -0.89
N ALA A 195 -20.86 -11.05 -1.79
CA ALA A 195 -22.21 -10.54 -1.65
C ALA A 195 -23.21 -11.67 -1.85
N TYR A 196 -24.16 -11.85 -0.93
CA TYR A 196 -25.12 -12.95 -1.02
C TYR A 196 -26.51 -12.59 -0.52
N VAL A 197 -27.50 -13.21 -1.14
CA VAL A 197 -28.91 -13.16 -0.73
C VAL A 197 -29.60 -14.47 -1.12
N GLY A 198 -30.61 -14.87 -0.35
CA GLY A 198 -31.44 -16.02 -0.68
C GLY A 198 -32.72 -15.61 -1.40
N TYR A 199 -33.28 -16.52 -2.17
CA TYR A 199 -34.59 -16.37 -2.78
C TYR A 199 -35.46 -17.58 -2.48
N LYS A 200 -36.71 -17.34 -2.08
CA LYS A 200 -37.75 -18.38 -2.09
C LYS A 200 -38.07 -18.78 -3.52
N GLU A 201 -38.74 -19.91 -3.68
CA GLU A 201 -39.25 -20.37 -4.98
C GLU A 201 -40.13 -19.33 -5.67
N SER A 202 -40.86 -18.50 -4.90
CA SER A 202 -41.68 -17.40 -5.44
C SER A 202 -40.89 -16.18 -5.95
N GLY A 203 -39.55 -16.20 -5.88
CA GLY A 203 -38.70 -15.04 -6.18
C GLY A 203 -38.62 -13.99 -5.08
N LYS A 204 -39.23 -14.22 -3.92
CA LYS A 204 -39.10 -13.31 -2.76
C LYS A 204 -37.73 -13.47 -2.10
N LYS A 205 -37.01 -12.35 -1.92
CA LYS A 205 -35.73 -12.30 -1.21
C LYS A 205 -35.87 -12.73 0.26
N VAL A 206 -34.81 -13.35 0.76
CA VAL A 206 -34.61 -13.70 2.17
C VAL A 206 -33.17 -13.41 2.57
N THR A 207 -33.00 -12.71 3.68
CA THR A 207 -31.67 -12.43 4.25
C THR A 207 -31.04 -13.73 4.76
N ILE A 208 -29.75 -13.89 4.49
CA ILE A 208 -28.93 -14.99 5.01
C ILE A 208 -27.99 -14.39 6.06
N ASN A 209 -27.96 -14.99 7.25
CA ASN A 209 -27.06 -14.61 8.35
C ASN A 209 -26.16 -15.81 8.66
N LEU A 210 -24.85 -15.61 8.56
CA LEU A 210 -23.82 -16.62 8.77
C LEU A 210 -23.03 -16.40 10.08
N HIS A 211 -23.54 -15.54 10.96
CA HIS A 211 -23.00 -15.24 12.29
C HIS A 211 -21.54 -14.77 12.28
N SER A 212 -21.14 -14.02 11.25
CA SER A 212 -19.83 -13.39 11.18
C SER A 212 -19.87 -11.94 11.62
N TYR A 213 -18.81 -11.49 12.31
CA TYR A 213 -18.62 -10.08 12.66
C TYR A 213 -18.22 -9.20 11.45
N ARG A 214 -18.15 -9.81 10.26
CA ARG A 214 -17.84 -9.15 8.99
C ARG A 214 -19.04 -9.00 8.06
N GLU A 215 -20.24 -9.39 8.51
CA GLU A 215 -21.47 -9.28 7.72
C GLU A 215 -22.02 -7.85 7.80
N GLU A 216 -21.93 -7.14 6.69
CA GLU A 216 -22.48 -5.80 6.49
C GLU A 216 -23.74 -5.85 5.60
N LYS A 217 -24.55 -4.79 5.66
CA LYS A 217 -25.64 -4.60 4.70
C LYS A 217 -25.07 -4.14 3.36
N GLY A 218 -25.39 -4.85 2.29
CA GLY A 218 -25.13 -4.44 0.91
C GLY A 218 -26.34 -3.79 0.25
N ASN A 219 -26.23 -3.58 -1.05
CA ASN A 219 -27.33 -3.13 -1.89
C ASN A 219 -28.38 -4.24 -2.02
N ASP A 220 -29.61 -3.87 -2.34
CA ASP A 220 -30.67 -4.81 -2.72
C ASP A 220 -30.93 -5.95 -1.73
N GLU A 221 -30.83 -5.65 -0.43
CA GLU A 221 -31.04 -6.59 0.68
C GLU A 221 -30.01 -7.74 0.73
N THR A 222 -28.87 -7.56 0.04
CA THR A 222 -27.75 -8.49 0.14
C THR A 222 -26.98 -8.30 1.44
N THR A 223 -26.36 -9.36 1.92
CA THR A 223 -25.29 -9.31 2.92
C THR A 223 -23.97 -9.23 2.18
N VAL A 224 -23.07 -8.33 2.59
CA VAL A 224 -21.72 -8.20 2.03
C VAL A 224 -20.64 -8.44 3.07
N VAL A 225 -19.52 -9.00 2.64
CA VAL A 225 -18.35 -9.32 3.47
C VAL A 225 -17.10 -8.97 2.67
N TYR A 226 -16.11 -8.37 3.33
CA TYR A 226 -14.79 -8.11 2.74
C TYR A 226 -13.71 -8.91 3.46
N LEU A 227 -12.90 -9.64 2.69
CA LEU A 227 -11.83 -10.51 3.17
C LEU A 227 -10.48 -10.09 2.61
N ASP A 228 -9.49 -9.97 3.48
CA ASP A 228 -8.13 -9.60 3.09
C ASP A 228 -7.41 -10.77 2.41
N ASN A 229 -6.81 -10.51 1.25
CA ASN A 229 -5.93 -11.46 0.57
C ASN A 229 -4.52 -11.38 1.16
N ASP A 230 -4.41 -11.72 2.45
CA ASP A 230 -3.19 -11.57 3.23
C ASP A 230 -2.76 -12.89 3.90
N SER A 231 -1.53 -12.95 4.41
CA SER A 231 -1.02 -14.11 5.14
C SER A 231 -0.15 -13.70 6.32
N PRO A 232 -0.29 -14.34 7.50
CA PRO A 232 0.52 -14.01 8.68
C PRO A 232 2.02 -14.36 8.54
N ASN A 233 2.43 -15.14 7.53
CA ASN A 233 3.82 -15.57 7.30
C ASN A 233 4.43 -15.02 6.00
N ALA A 234 3.86 -13.95 5.44
CA ALA A 234 4.35 -13.35 4.22
C ALA A 234 4.15 -11.84 4.17
N ILE A 235 5.10 -11.15 3.54
CA ILE A 235 4.92 -9.77 3.07
C ILE A 235 4.76 -9.84 1.55
N ILE A 236 3.58 -9.46 1.05
CA ILE A 236 3.16 -9.63 -0.34
C ILE A 236 3.34 -8.30 -1.08
N SER A 237 3.96 -8.38 -2.27
CA SER A 237 4.01 -7.32 -3.26
C SER A 237 2.84 -7.49 -4.23
N TYR A 238 1.73 -6.80 -3.98
CA TYR A 238 0.50 -6.94 -4.76
C TYR A 238 0.65 -6.43 -6.20
N SER A 239 1.56 -5.48 -6.42
CA SER A 239 1.88 -4.95 -7.76
C SER A 239 2.53 -5.98 -8.69
N THR A 240 3.25 -6.96 -8.14
CA THR A 240 4.02 -7.94 -8.94
C THR A 240 3.59 -9.38 -8.68
N GLY A 241 2.84 -9.62 -7.61
CA GLY A 241 2.49 -10.94 -7.09
C GLY A 241 3.63 -11.66 -6.36
N THR A 242 4.79 -11.04 -6.22
CA THR A 242 5.91 -11.63 -5.47
C THR A 242 5.68 -11.53 -3.97
N ALA A 243 6.38 -12.35 -3.19
CA ALA A 243 6.28 -12.30 -1.74
C ALA A 243 7.62 -12.63 -1.06
N ARG A 244 7.78 -12.12 0.16
CA ARG A 244 8.88 -12.46 1.07
C ARG A 244 8.34 -13.25 2.26
N ASN A 245 9.01 -14.35 2.60
CA ASN A 245 8.64 -15.16 3.74
C ASN A 245 8.99 -14.45 5.06
N THR A 246 8.06 -14.45 6.00
CA THR A 246 8.26 -14.09 7.41
C THR A 246 7.79 -15.26 8.30
N LEU A 247 8.32 -15.39 9.51
CA LEU A 247 7.73 -16.32 10.49
C LEU A 247 6.55 -15.68 11.22
N ASN A 248 6.62 -14.38 11.43
CA ASN A 248 5.56 -13.54 11.97
C ASN A 248 5.61 -12.18 11.27
N LYS A 249 4.66 -11.94 10.36
CA LYS A 249 4.58 -10.70 9.56
C LYS A 249 4.51 -9.45 10.44
N GLU A 250 3.66 -9.44 11.46
CA GLU A 250 3.44 -8.27 12.31
C GLU A 250 4.73 -7.88 13.05
N LYS A 251 5.41 -8.87 13.64
CA LYS A 251 6.70 -8.66 14.30
C LYS A 251 7.75 -8.15 13.32
N THR A 252 7.88 -8.77 12.15
CA THR A 252 8.84 -8.35 11.12
C THR A 252 8.58 -6.91 10.66
N LEU A 253 7.32 -6.54 10.40
CA LEU A 253 6.99 -5.18 9.98
C LEU A 253 7.25 -4.15 11.08
N LYS A 254 7.03 -4.51 12.35
CA LYS A 254 7.35 -3.65 13.49
C LYS A 254 8.85 -3.40 13.61
N GLU A 255 9.66 -4.46 13.54
CA GLU A 255 11.13 -4.37 13.58
C GLU A 255 11.69 -3.56 12.40
N GLU A 256 11.14 -3.76 11.19
CA GLU A 256 11.54 -3.00 10.00
C GLU A 256 11.20 -1.50 10.13
N LYS A 257 10.04 -1.18 10.70
CA LYS A 257 9.66 0.21 10.98
C LYS A 257 10.57 0.86 12.02
N GLU A 258 10.82 0.18 13.14
CA GLU A 258 11.72 0.68 14.19
C GLU A 258 13.15 0.90 13.67
N ALA A 259 13.64 -0.01 12.82
CA ALA A 259 14.94 0.15 12.16
C ALA A 259 14.96 1.33 11.18
N ALA A 260 13.89 1.54 10.41
CA ALA A 260 13.78 2.67 9.48
C ALA A 260 13.70 4.02 10.21
N ASP A 261 12.92 4.10 11.30
CA ASP A 261 12.79 5.32 12.12
C ASP A 261 14.15 5.67 12.79
N LYS A 262 14.89 4.64 13.24
CA LYS A 262 16.24 4.82 13.77
C LYS A 262 17.22 5.30 12.69
N ALA A 263 17.23 4.66 11.51
CA ALA A 263 18.11 5.07 10.42
C ALA A 263 17.82 6.50 9.92
N SER A 264 16.55 6.89 9.89
CA SER A 264 16.13 8.26 9.54
C SER A 264 16.64 9.28 10.56
N SER A 265 16.50 9.00 11.87
CA SER A 265 16.98 9.91 12.91
C SER A 265 18.52 10.01 12.96
N GLU A 266 19.25 8.91 12.75
CA GLU A 266 20.72 8.92 12.62
C GLU A 266 21.19 9.70 11.38
N ALA A 267 20.47 9.62 10.26
CA ALA A 267 20.77 10.38 9.05
C ALA A 267 20.56 11.90 9.25
N VAL A 268 19.49 12.29 9.94
CA VAL A 268 19.23 13.71 10.29
C VAL A 268 20.32 14.24 11.21
N ALA A 269 20.68 13.52 12.28
CA ALA A 269 21.73 13.93 13.20
C ALA A 269 23.11 14.04 12.51
N SER A 270 23.40 13.14 11.58
CA SER A 270 24.64 13.18 10.79
C SER A 270 24.68 14.38 9.84
N ALA A 271 23.54 14.73 9.21
CA ALA A 271 23.43 15.90 8.35
C ALA A 271 23.57 17.21 9.13
N GLU A 272 22.95 17.31 10.31
CA GLU A 272 23.08 18.47 11.20
C GLU A 272 24.54 18.66 11.65
N LYS A 273 25.21 17.58 12.10
CA LYS A 273 26.62 17.64 12.47
C LYS A 273 27.50 18.09 11.30
N ALA A 274 27.31 17.53 10.11
CA ALA A 274 28.05 17.93 8.92
C ALA A 274 27.81 19.40 8.55
N SER A 275 26.57 19.88 8.69
CA SER A 275 26.26 21.30 8.46
C SER A 275 26.94 22.23 9.48
N HIS A 276 27.02 21.80 10.74
CA HIS A 276 27.66 22.59 11.80
C HIS A 276 29.18 22.65 11.59
N GLU A 277 29.82 21.52 11.29
CA GLU A 277 31.25 21.44 10.97
C GLU A 277 31.60 22.27 9.72
N ALA A 278 30.74 22.27 8.69
CA ALA A 278 30.91 23.12 7.50
C ALA A 278 30.75 24.62 7.82
N SER A 279 29.84 24.98 8.74
CA SER A 279 29.68 26.37 9.18
C SER A 279 30.88 26.86 9.99
N GLU A 280 31.45 26.01 10.84
CA GLU A 280 32.65 26.32 11.60
C GLU A 280 33.87 26.45 10.70
N SER A 281 34.04 25.55 9.71
CA SER A 281 35.17 25.63 8.78
C SER A 281 35.13 26.91 7.95
N LEU A 282 33.95 27.28 7.44
CA LEU A 282 33.74 28.54 6.72
C LEU A 282 34.06 29.76 7.60
N SER A 283 33.62 29.74 8.86
CA SER A 283 33.89 30.83 9.82
C SER A 283 35.39 30.97 10.11
N ARG A 284 36.11 29.84 10.27
CA ARG A 284 37.57 29.84 10.46
C ARG A 284 38.31 30.36 9.22
N GLU A 285 37.87 29.98 8.02
CA GLU A 285 38.47 30.43 6.77
C GLU A 285 38.26 31.94 6.54
N LEU A 286 37.06 32.45 6.82
CA LEU A 286 36.76 33.88 6.81
C LEU A 286 37.67 34.64 7.78
N ALA A 287 37.77 34.22 9.04
CA ALA A 287 38.63 34.87 10.04
C ALA A 287 40.12 34.88 9.61
N HIS A 288 40.61 33.78 9.02
CA HIS A 288 41.98 33.71 8.53
C HIS A 288 42.21 34.64 7.33
N SER A 289 41.23 34.77 6.44
CA SER A 289 41.27 35.70 5.31
C SER A 289 41.29 37.17 5.75
N GLU A 290 40.50 37.53 6.77
CA GLU A 290 40.47 38.88 7.34
C GLU A 290 41.80 39.24 8.03
N SER A 291 42.40 38.29 8.75
CA SER A 291 43.70 38.49 9.38
C SER A 291 44.80 38.76 8.34
N ARG A 292 44.83 37.97 7.25
CA ARG A 292 45.79 38.18 6.15
C ARG A 292 45.58 39.52 5.46
N ALA A 293 44.33 39.94 5.28
CA ALA A 293 44.02 41.24 4.68
C ALA A 293 44.51 42.40 5.56
N LYS A 294 44.39 42.30 6.89
CA LYS A 294 44.93 43.28 7.84
C LYS A 294 46.46 43.32 7.82
N GLU A 295 47.12 42.17 7.87
CA GLU A 295 48.60 42.11 7.77
C GLU A 295 49.12 42.69 6.45
N ALA A 296 48.43 42.40 5.33
CA ALA A 296 48.78 42.97 4.03
C ALA A 296 48.60 44.50 4.00
N ALA A 297 47.53 45.02 4.61
CA ALA A 297 47.29 46.45 4.73
C ALA A 297 48.35 47.12 5.62
N ASP A 298 48.70 46.54 6.76
CA ASP A 298 49.73 47.06 7.67
C ASP A 298 51.12 47.04 7.00
N THR A 299 51.43 45.99 6.24
CA THR A 299 52.67 45.89 5.44
C THR A 299 52.71 46.97 4.36
N ALA A 300 51.59 47.24 3.68
CA ALA A 300 51.50 48.30 2.68
C ALA A 300 51.68 49.70 3.28
N VAL A 301 51.13 49.95 4.48
CA VAL A 301 51.30 51.21 5.22
C VAL A 301 52.77 51.39 5.66
N GLN A 302 53.43 50.33 6.11
CA GLN A 302 54.85 50.38 6.48
C GLN A 302 55.77 50.61 5.26
N GLN A 303 55.44 50.03 4.10
CA GLN A 303 56.17 50.28 2.85
C GLN A 303 55.96 51.72 2.34
N GLN A 304 54.78 52.33 2.56
CA GLN A 304 54.55 53.75 2.27
C GLN A 304 55.25 54.69 3.26
N ALA A 305 55.53 54.26 4.50
CA ALA A 305 56.23 55.07 5.50
C ALA A 305 57.77 55.11 5.32
N GLN A 306 58.35 54.24 4.48
CA GLN A 306 59.79 54.24 4.15
C GLN A 306 60.17 55.09 2.92
N THR A 307 59.22 55.80 2.30
CA THR A 307 59.48 56.64 1.12
C THR A 307 59.29 58.13 1.42
N TYR A 308 60.19 58.72 2.20
CA TYR A 308 60.36 60.19 2.25
C TYR A 308 61.82 60.58 2.53
N VAL A 309 62.62 60.84 1.49
CA VAL A 309 63.48 62.05 1.42
C VAL A 309 63.81 62.40 -0.05
N THR A 310 63.64 63.70 -0.35
CA THR A 310 64.14 64.55 -1.46
C THR A 310 63.26 64.80 -2.71
N PRO A 311 62.99 66.08 -3.07
CA PRO A 311 62.06 66.48 -4.13
C PRO A 311 62.73 66.99 -5.44
N ASP A 312 62.10 66.64 -6.57
CA ASP A 312 61.86 67.37 -7.85
C ASP A 312 63.07 67.93 -8.68
N PRO A 313 62.96 68.21 -10.02
CA PRO A 313 61.74 68.32 -10.81
C PRO A 313 61.69 67.75 -12.23
N SER A 314 60.46 67.78 -12.75
CA SER A 314 60.07 68.08 -14.16
C SER A 314 59.58 66.94 -15.07
N PRO A 315 58.69 67.27 -16.04
CA PRO A 315 57.44 66.55 -16.22
C PRO A 315 57.35 65.78 -17.55
N SER A 316 56.55 64.72 -17.57
CA SER A 316 55.80 64.19 -18.72
C SER A 316 55.12 62.91 -18.24
N SER A 317 53.93 62.49 -18.63
CA SER A 317 52.93 62.96 -19.58
C SER A 317 51.67 62.15 -19.22
N ALA A 318 50.51 62.81 -19.16
CA ALA A 318 49.24 62.12 -19.07
C ALA A 318 49.04 61.19 -20.28
N ALA A 319 48.75 59.91 -20.05
CA ALA A 319 48.29 58.99 -21.08
C ALA A 319 47.43 57.85 -20.48
N ASP A 320 46.12 58.02 -20.63
CA ASP A 320 45.05 57.01 -20.82
C ASP A 320 45.08 55.70 -20.01
N GLY A 321 44.40 55.72 -18.86
CA GLY A 321 43.96 54.51 -18.13
C GLY A 321 42.85 53.70 -18.81
N ASN A 322 42.51 54.02 -20.06
CA ASN A 322 41.37 53.46 -20.79
C ASN A 322 41.74 52.33 -21.75
N ILE A 323 43.01 51.92 -21.85
CA ILE A 323 43.47 50.88 -22.77
C ILE A 323 44.14 49.73 -22.00
N ASN A 324 43.83 48.49 -22.38
CA ASN A 324 44.47 47.30 -21.83
C ASN A 324 45.91 47.15 -22.36
N ASN A 325 46.86 47.82 -21.72
CA ASN A 325 48.28 47.74 -22.10
C ASN A 325 48.99 46.47 -21.58
N THR A 326 48.23 45.48 -21.08
CA THR A 326 48.81 44.19 -20.68
C THR A 326 48.86 43.25 -21.88
N GLY A 327 49.91 42.43 -21.98
CA GLY A 327 50.04 41.40 -23.03
C GLY A 327 49.02 40.24 -22.93
N ALA A 328 48.01 40.37 -22.07
CA ALA A 328 46.97 39.38 -21.83
C ALA A 328 45.57 40.01 -21.85
N TYR A 329 44.54 39.18 -21.96
CA TYR A 329 43.15 39.65 -21.83
C TYR A 329 42.89 40.14 -20.40
N LYS A 330 42.20 41.27 -20.27
CA LYS A 330 41.81 41.84 -18.98
C LYS A 330 40.29 41.88 -18.85
N TRP A 331 39.79 41.60 -17.66
CA TRP A 331 38.36 41.72 -17.37
C TRP A 331 37.98 43.16 -17.08
N ALA A 332 36.91 43.61 -17.72
CA ALA A 332 36.20 44.85 -17.43
C ALA A 332 34.85 44.51 -16.78
N ILE A 333 34.48 45.25 -15.73
CA ILE A 333 33.24 45.06 -14.97
C ILE A 333 32.40 46.33 -15.12
N GLN A 334 31.11 46.16 -15.37
CA GLN A 334 30.19 47.28 -15.49
C GLN A 334 30.10 48.06 -14.17
N ASP A 335 30.07 49.38 -14.23
CA ASP A 335 29.98 50.25 -13.06
C ASP A 335 28.72 49.92 -12.25
N GLY A 336 28.88 49.91 -10.92
CA GLY A 336 27.85 49.43 -9.98
C GLY A 336 27.93 47.94 -9.64
N PHE A 337 28.77 47.15 -10.34
CA PHE A 337 29.03 45.75 -10.02
C PHE A 337 30.48 45.54 -9.55
N ASN A 338 30.69 44.50 -8.75
CA ASN A 338 32.00 44.06 -8.30
C ASN A 338 32.29 42.63 -8.79
N TRP A 339 33.49 42.11 -8.52
CA TRP A 339 33.87 40.77 -8.98
C TRP A 339 32.88 39.69 -8.52
N GLN A 340 32.37 39.75 -7.29
CA GLN A 340 31.43 38.77 -6.75
C GLN A 340 30.07 38.80 -7.46
N THR A 341 29.64 39.97 -7.96
CA THR A 341 28.32 40.19 -8.59
C THR A 341 28.37 40.29 -10.12
N ARG A 342 29.54 40.11 -10.73
CA ARG A 342 29.80 40.36 -12.17
C ARG A 342 29.11 39.45 -13.18
N LYS A 343 28.38 38.41 -12.74
CA LYS A 343 27.83 37.38 -13.65
C LYS A 343 26.77 38.03 -14.55
N GLY A 344 27.08 38.17 -15.84
CA GLY A 344 26.26 38.90 -16.82
C GLY A 344 26.64 40.38 -17.01
N HIS A 345 27.55 40.91 -16.19
CA HIS A 345 27.97 42.32 -16.17
C HIS A 345 29.49 42.50 -16.32
N SER A 346 30.17 41.52 -16.91
CA SER A 346 31.62 41.58 -17.17
C SER A 346 31.96 41.12 -18.59
N THR A 347 33.05 41.67 -19.13
CA THR A 347 33.56 41.33 -20.46
C THR A 347 35.09 41.25 -20.46
N ARG A 348 35.67 40.50 -21.40
CA ARG A 348 37.12 40.39 -21.59
C ARG A 348 37.56 41.30 -22.71
N ILE A 349 38.53 42.16 -22.43
CA ILE A 349 39.14 43.04 -23.42
C ILE A 349 40.52 42.48 -23.79
N ALA A 350 40.78 42.37 -25.09
CA ALA A 350 42.07 41.91 -25.62
C ALA A 350 43.21 42.91 -25.29
N PRO A 351 44.49 42.48 -25.35
CA PRO A 351 45.63 43.40 -25.34
C PRO A 351 45.46 44.54 -26.35
N GLY A 352 45.73 45.77 -25.92
CA GLY A 352 45.56 46.99 -26.72
C GLY A 352 44.09 47.45 -26.90
N GLY A 353 43.10 46.71 -26.38
CA GLY A 353 41.69 47.10 -26.48
C GLY A 353 41.31 48.19 -25.47
N ALA A 354 40.42 49.10 -25.87
CA ALA A 354 39.89 50.15 -25.02
C ALA A 354 38.78 49.65 -24.08
N LEU A 355 38.65 50.29 -22.92
CA LEU A 355 37.63 50.04 -21.93
C LEU A 355 36.29 50.66 -22.39
N PRO A 356 35.20 49.87 -22.47
CA PRO A 356 33.88 50.40 -22.82
C PRO A 356 33.39 51.44 -21.80
N ALA A 357 32.58 52.40 -22.26
CA ALA A 357 31.97 53.39 -21.36
C ALA A 357 31.07 52.72 -20.32
N GLY A 358 31.15 53.16 -19.06
CA GLY A 358 30.39 52.58 -17.94
C GLY A 358 30.97 51.26 -17.42
N TYR A 359 32.25 50.98 -17.70
CA TYR A 359 32.99 49.86 -17.15
C TYR A 359 34.28 50.36 -16.49
N HIS A 360 34.75 49.62 -15.49
CA HIS A 360 36.07 49.77 -14.89
C HIS A 360 36.86 48.48 -15.03
N TRP A 361 38.19 48.59 -15.05
CA TRP A 361 39.06 47.41 -15.04
C TRP A 361 38.90 46.66 -13.72
N GLN A 362 38.97 45.33 -13.77
CA GLN A 362 39.16 44.53 -12.56
C GLN A 362 40.44 45.02 -11.85
N VAL A 363 40.28 45.44 -10.60
CA VAL A 363 41.39 45.64 -9.66
C VAL A 363 41.62 44.30 -8.97
N GLN A 364 42.84 43.78 -9.01
CA GLN A 364 43.21 42.53 -8.34
C GLN A 364 43.44 42.77 -6.85
#